data_AF-A0A970QG52-F1
#
_entry.id   AF-A0A970QG52-F1
#
_cell.length_a   1.000
_cell.length_b   1.000
_cell.length_c   1.000
_cell.angle_alpha   90.00
_cell.angle_beta   90.00
_cell.angle_gamma   90.00
#
_symmetry.space_group_name_H-M   'P 1'
#
loop_
_entity.id
_entity.type
_entity.pdbx_description
1 polymer ?
#
loop_
_entity_poly.entity_id
_entity_poly.type
_entity_poly.pdbx_seq_one_letter_code
_entity_poly.pdbx_strand_id
1 'polypeptide(L)'
;TAQSHNGIMGNDFFYDNVHVLFEGYHRIALSIFNVLEQRIAEQQGVAPAKERLAVDTCKERLGLSPYLELIYMKDVLQQLERYQTFAPQMDGAFMEERISESEAKLGDKAFEEALAALDKALSWWGDDFQIRRVTAQLLMAAGRDAEAQAVMAQIMERYSDWPAAQNFKKLMDK
;
A
#
# COMPACT_ATOMS: atom_id res chain seq x y z
N THR A 1 -16.80 -4.65 -23.99
CA THR A 1 -17.30 -3.47 -23.28
C THR A 1 -17.13 -3.72 -21.80
N ALA A 2 -16.37 -2.89 -21.09
CA ALA A 2 -16.13 -3.08 -19.66
C ALA A 2 -17.42 -2.76 -18.90
N GLN A 3 -18.12 -3.79 -18.43
CA GLN A 3 -19.18 -3.64 -17.44
C GLN A 3 -18.51 -3.35 -16.10
N SER A 4 -18.82 -2.22 -15.48
CA SER A 4 -18.37 -1.90 -14.12
C SER A 4 -19.50 -2.16 -13.12
N HIS A 5 -19.14 -2.43 -11.87
CA HIS A 5 -20.07 -2.91 -10.84
C HIS A 5 -21.29 -1.99 -10.61
N ASN A 6 -21.23 -0.72 -10.98
CA ASN A 6 -22.33 0.26 -10.84
C ASN A 6 -22.53 1.14 -12.08
N GLY A 7 -22.09 0.70 -13.26
CA GLY A 7 -22.21 1.47 -14.52
C GLY A 7 -21.25 2.66 -14.66
N ILE A 8 -20.48 3.00 -13.61
CA ILE A 8 -19.41 4.01 -13.64
C ILE A 8 -18.11 3.33 -14.08
N MET A 9 -17.63 3.63 -15.28
CA MET A 9 -16.39 3.03 -15.79
C MET A 9 -15.19 3.41 -14.90
N GLY A 10 -14.38 2.41 -14.54
CA GLY A 10 -13.17 2.62 -13.73
C GLY A 10 -13.36 2.41 -12.23
N ASN A 11 -14.59 2.30 -11.72
CA ASN A 11 -14.83 2.18 -10.28
C ASN A 11 -14.14 0.96 -9.62
N ASP A 12 -13.89 -0.10 -10.41
CA ASP A 12 -13.19 -1.31 -9.96
C ASP A 12 -11.65 -1.14 -9.90
N PHE A 13 -11.11 0.03 -10.27
CA PHE A 13 -9.66 0.31 -10.32
C PHE A 13 -9.25 1.54 -9.55
N PHE A 14 -10.19 2.28 -8.97
CA PHE A 14 -9.92 3.56 -8.34
C PHE A 14 -10.54 3.63 -6.93
N TYR A 15 -9.83 4.27 -6.01
CA TYR A 15 -10.41 4.73 -4.74
C TYR A 15 -11.20 6.04 -4.96
N ASP A 16 -10.74 6.91 -5.87
CA ASP A 16 -11.44 8.13 -6.29
C ASP A 16 -11.03 8.55 -7.71
N ASN A 17 -11.31 9.78 -8.15
CA ASN A 17 -10.96 10.22 -9.51
C ASN A 17 -9.44 10.25 -9.83
N VAL A 18 -8.56 10.04 -8.85
CA VAL A 18 -7.09 10.19 -8.97
C VAL A 18 -6.33 9.01 -8.35
N HIS A 19 -6.78 8.49 -7.21
CA HIS A 19 -6.15 7.42 -6.46
C HIS A 19 -6.60 6.07 -6.98
N VAL A 20 -5.63 5.22 -7.31
CA VAL A 20 -5.83 3.94 -7.97
C VAL A 20 -5.80 2.83 -6.93
N LEU A 21 -6.69 1.84 -7.03
CA LEU A 21 -6.60 0.60 -6.27
C LEU A 21 -5.32 -0.15 -6.62
N PHE A 22 -4.90 -1.08 -5.76
CA PHE A 22 -3.73 -1.90 -6.07
C PHE A 22 -3.87 -2.64 -7.41
N GLU A 23 -5.06 -3.17 -7.72
CA GLU A 23 -5.37 -3.81 -8.99
C GLU A 23 -5.22 -2.86 -10.17
N GLY A 24 -5.60 -1.59 -10.00
CA GLY A 24 -5.40 -0.58 -11.03
C GLY A 24 -3.92 -0.23 -11.20
N TYR A 25 -3.16 -0.11 -10.11
CA TYR A 25 -1.70 0.06 -10.18
C TYR A 25 -1.02 -1.12 -10.86
N HIS A 26 -1.45 -2.35 -10.57
CA HIS A 26 -0.96 -3.56 -11.24
C HIS A 26 -1.23 -3.50 -12.75
N ARG A 27 -2.43 -3.11 -13.17
CA ARG A 27 -2.76 -2.95 -14.60
C ARG A 27 -1.92 -1.88 -15.29
N ILE A 28 -1.72 -0.74 -14.65
CA ILE A 28 -0.83 0.32 -15.16
C ILE A 28 0.60 -0.22 -15.29
N ALA A 29 1.12 -0.90 -14.26
CA ALA A 29 2.44 -1.51 -14.29
C ALA A 29 2.59 -2.54 -15.43
N LEU A 30 1.58 -3.39 -15.66
CA LEU A 30 1.59 -4.35 -16.77
C LEU A 30 1.56 -3.67 -18.14
N SER A 31 0.91 -2.52 -18.28
CA SER A 31 0.86 -1.77 -19.54
C SER A 31 2.21 -1.23 -19.97
N ILE A 32 3.05 -0.83 -19.00
CA ILE A 32 4.40 -0.32 -19.25
C ILE A 32 5.45 -1.43 -19.24
N PHE A 33 5.15 -2.59 -18.64
CA PHE A 33 6.09 -3.71 -18.49
C PHE A 33 6.71 -4.12 -19.83
N ASN A 34 5.89 -4.32 -20.87
CA ASN A 34 6.40 -4.76 -22.19
C ASN A 34 7.31 -3.74 -22.86
N VAL A 35 7.11 -2.45 -22.56
CA VAL A 35 7.94 -1.38 -23.11
C VAL A 35 9.30 -1.34 -22.39
N LEU A 36 9.32 -1.70 -21.11
CA LEU A 36 10.50 -1.60 -20.26
C LEU A 36 11.31 -2.90 -20.19
N GLU A 37 10.68 -4.08 -20.31
CA GLU A 37 11.33 -5.37 -20.08
C GLU A 37 12.59 -5.54 -20.93
N GLN A 38 12.48 -5.23 -22.22
CA GLN A 38 13.58 -5.39 -23.16
C GLN A 38 14.69 -4.38 -22.87
N ARG A 39 14.31 -3.13 -22.60
CA ARG A 39 15.27 -2.06 -22.33
C ARG A 39 16.05 -2.29 -21.02
N ILE A 40 15.38 -2.78 -19.98
CA ILE A 40 16.03 -3.12 -18.71
C ILE A 40 16.96 -4.33 -18.90
N ALA A 41 16.52 -5.36 -19.62
CA ALA A 41 17.31 -6.54 -19.92
C ALA A 41 18.63 -6.17 -20.65
N GLU A 42 18.53 -5.35 -21.69
CA GLU A 42 19.68 -4.85 -22.44
C GLU A 42 20.64 -4.03 -21.55
N GLN A 43 20.11 -3.14 -20.70
CA GLN A 43 20.93 -2.33 -19.80
C GLN A 43 21.65 -3.14 -18.73
N GLN A 44 21.03 -4.21 -18.23
CA GLN A 44 21.60 -5.06 -17.19
C GLN A 44 22.41 -6.25 -17.75
N GLY A 45 22.42 -6.44 -19.07
CA GLY A 45 23.09 -7.59 -19.69
C GLY A 45 22.47 -8.94 -19.31
N VAL A 46 21.18 -8.95 -19.00
CA VAL A 46 20.42 -10.16 -18.60
C VAL A 46 19.35 -10.47 -19.63
N ALA A 47 18.82 -11.69 -19.61
CA ALA A 47 17.65 -12.02 -20.42
C ALA A 47 16.41 -11.27 -19.88
N PRO A 48 15.49 -10.82 -20.76
CA PRO A 48 14.24 -10.22 -20.32
C PRO A 48 13.45 -11.18 -19.44
N ALA A 49 12.75 -10.62 -18.46
CA ALA A 49 11.88 -11.38 -17.58
C ALA A 49 10.83 -12.11 -18.41
N LYS A 50 10.70 -13.42 -18.19
CA LYS A 50 9.82 -14.28 -18.99
C LYS A 50 8.35 -14.19 -18.59
N GLU A 51 8.06 -13.74 -17.38
CA GLU A 51 6.71 -13.80 -16.82
C GLU A 51 6.38 -12.54 -16.03
N ARG A 52 5.15 -12.06 -16.24
CA ARG A 52 4.58 -10.97 -15.48
C ARG A 52 4.01 -11.54 -14.19
N LEU A 53 4.36 -10.95 -13.05
CA LEU A 53 3.85 -11.41 -11.76
C LEU A 53 2.33 -11.21 -11.68
N ALA A 54 1.65 -12.24 -11.16
CA ALA A 54 0.24 -12.16 -10.81
C ALA A 54 0.03 -11.09 -9.70
N VAL A 55 -1.16 -10.48 -9.69
CA VAL A 55 -1.48 -9.42 -8.72
C VAL A 55 -1.29 -9.89 -7.27
N ASP A 56 -1.74 -11.10 -6.95
CA ASP A 56 -1.63 -11.68 -5.61
C ASP A 56 -0.17 -11.89 -5.20
N THR A 57 0.69 -12.29 -6.15
CA THR A 57 2.14 -12.39 -5.90
C THR A 57 2.77 -11.03 -5.63
N CYS A 58 2.32 -9.98 -6.32
CA CYS A 58 2.76 -8.62 -6.03
C CYS A 58 2.29 -8.16 -4.65
N LYS A 59 1.02 -8.42 -4.28
CA LYS A 59 0.49 -8.09 -2.96
C LYS A 59 1.29 -8.77 -1.85
N GLU A 60 1.50 -10.08 -2.00
CA GLU A 60 2.29 -10.88 -1.06
C GLU A 60 3.71 -10.33 -0.88
N ARG A 61 4.41 -10.06 -1.99
CA ARG A 61 5.79 -9.54 -1.93
C ARG A 61 5.86 -8.14 -1.32
N LEU A 62 4.80 -7.35 -1.38
CA LEU A 62 4.74 -6.02 -0.78
C LEU A 62 4.17 -6.03 0.65
N GLY A 63 3.81 -7.20 1.19
CA GLY A 63 3.18 -7.31 2.51
C GLY A 63 1.77 -6.70 2.55
N LEU A 64 1.12 -6.56 1.39
CA LEU A 64 -0.21 -5.98 1.29
C LEU A 64 -1.26 -7.00 1.75
N SER A 65 -1.62 -6.94 3.03
CA SER A 65 -2.68 -7.75 3.63
C SER A 65 -4.05 -7.08 3.51
N PRO A 66 -5.16 -7.82 3.66
CA PRO A 66 -6.50 -7.24 3.69
C PRO A 66 -6.68 -6.14 4.75
N TYR A 67 -6.03 -6.28 5.91
CA TYR A 67 -6.03 -5.25 6.95
C TYR A 67 -5.34 -3.97 6.47
N LEU A 68 -4.18 -4.08 5.81
CA LEU A 68 -3.46 -2.92 5.29
C LEU A 68 -4.22 -2.24 4.14
N GLU A 69 -4.89 -3.01 3.28
CA GLU A 69 -5.79 -2.47 2.25
C GLU A 69 -6.93 -1.68 2.88
N LEU A 70 -7.53 -2.16 3.99
CA LEU A 70 -8.54 -1.43 4.74
C LEU A 70 -7.99 -0.11 5.30
N ILE A 71 -6.79 -0.11 5.88
CA ILE A 71 -6.17 1.12 6.39
C ILE A 71 -6.00 2.15 5.26
N TYR A 72 -5.53 1.74 4.09
CA TYR A 72 -5.42 2.66 2.94
C TYR A 72 -6.76 3.18 2.46
N MET A 73 -7.82 2.35 2.47
CA MET A 73 -9.17 2.82 2.14
C MET A 73 -9.64 3.89 3.13
N LYS A 74 -9.42 3.70 4.43
CA LYS A 74 -9.77 4.66 5.48
C LYS A 74 -9.00 5.97 5.34
N ASP A 75 -7.70 5.90 5.03
CA ASP A 75 -6.88 7.08 4.77
C ASP A 75 -7.40 7.87 3.57
N VAL A 76 -7.77 7.19 2.48
CA VAL A 76 -8.35 7.86 1.30
C VAL A 76 -9.70 8.49 1.64
N LEU A 77 -10.59 7.78 2.34
CA LEU A 77 -11.87 8.36 2.77
C LEU A 77 -11.67 9.63 3.61
N GLN A 78 -10.76 9.60 4.57
CA GLN A 78 -10.44 10.79 5.38
C GLN A 78 -9.96 11.97 4.52
N GLN A 79 -9.18 11.72 3.46
CA GLN A 79 -8.79 12.79 2.54
C GLN A 79 -10.00 13.32 1.73
N LEU A 80 -10.87 12.43 1.26
CA LEU A 80 -12.09 12.83 0.53
C LEU A 80 -12.99 13.72 1.38
N GLU A 81 -13.22 13.36 2.64
CA GLU A 81 -13.99 14.16 3.60
C GLU A 81 -13.40 15.57 3.79
N ARG A 82 -12.06 15.68 3.83
CA ARG A 82 -11.38 16.99 3.92
C ARG A 82 -11.60 17.84 2.67
N TYR A 83 -11.70 17.23 1.50
CA TYR A 83 -11.94 17.94 0.25
C TYR A 83 -13.42 18.24 -0.01
N GLN A 84 -14.35 17.54 0.64
CA GLN A 84 -15.79 17.67 0.43
C GLN A 84 -16.29 19.12 0.60
N THR A 85 -15.64 19.90 1.47
CA THR A 85 -15.95 21.33 1.67
C THR A 85 -15.72 22.17 0.39
N PHE A 86 -14.77 21.78 -0.45
CA PHE A 86 -14.35 22.51 -1.65
C PHE A 86 -14.69 21.80 -2.97
N ALA A 87 -14.97 20.50 -2.91
CA ALA A 87 -15.35 19.67 -4.04
C ALA A 87 -16.47 18.70 -3.63
N PRO A 88 -17.74 19.16 -3.50
CA PRO A 88 -18.86 18.34 -3.06
C PRO A 88 -19.16 17.13 -3.96
N GLN A 89 -18.68 17.16 -5.20
CA GLN A 89 -18.74 16.03 -6.13
C GLN A 89 -17.80 14.88 -5.76
N MET A 90 -16.86 15.09 -4.84
CA MET A 90 -16.04 14.04 -4.25
C MET A 90 -16.82 13.43 -3.07
N ASP A 91 -17.81 12.61 -3.40
CA ASP A 91 -18.59 11.84 -2.43
C ASP A 91 -17.82 10.58 -1.99
N GLY A 92 -17.78 10.35 -0.68
CA GLY A 92 -17.11 9.22 -0.04
C GLY A 92 -17.98 7.98 0.13
N ALA A 93 -19.29 8.04 -0.18
CA ALA A 93 -20.24 6.96 0.10
C ALA A 93 -19.83 5.59 -0.49
N PHE A 94 -19.25 5.57 -1.69
CA PHE A 94 -18.74 4.33 -2.29
C PHE A 94 -17.57 3.74 -1.48
N MET A 95 -16.72 4.60 -0.91
CA MET A 95 -15.59 4.15 -0.10
C MET A 95 -16.03 3.68 1.28
N GLU A 96 -17.05 4.31 1.87
CA GLU A 96 -17.71 3.86 3.09
C GLU A 96 -18.28 2.43 2.92
N GLU A 97 -18.99 2.16 1.82
CA GLU A 97 -19.52 0.82 1.51
C GLU A 97 -18.39 -0.22 1.44
N ARG A 98 -17.31 0.09 0.71
CA ARG A 98 -16.16 -0.82 0.58
C ARG A 98 -15.40 -1.05 1.88
N ILE A 99 -15.28 -0.01 2.71
CA ILE A 99 -14.71 -0.11 4.04
C ILE A 99 -15.56 -1.05 4.88
N SER A 100 -16.88 -0.86 4.91
CA SER A 100 -17.81 -1.72 5.64
C SER A 100 -17.73 -3.19 5.19
N GLU A 101 -17.69 -3.44 3.88
CA GLU A 101 -17.53 -4.81 3.36
C GLU A 101 -16.18 -5.44 3.72
N SER A 102 -15.12 -4.64 3.75
CA SER A 102 -13.79 -5.11 4.07
C SER A 102 -13.67 -5.42 5.56
N GLU A 103 -14.19 -4.54 6.42
CA GLU A 103 -14.29 -4.75 7.86
C GLU A 103 -15.05 -6.04 8.20
N ALA A 104 -16.18 -6.30 7.54
CA ALA A 104 -16.97 -7.51 7.76
C ALA A 104 -16.24 -8.82 7.41
N LYS A 105 -15.18 -8.76 6.60
CA LYS A 105 -14.37 -9.92 6.19
C LYS A 105 -13.13 -10.12 7.05
N LEU A 106 -12.74 -9.14 7.86
CA LEU A 106 -11.57 -9.25 8.72
C LEU A 106 -11.87 -10.13 9.94
N GLY A 107 -10.96 -11.04 10.24
CA GLY A 107 -10.99 -11.82 11.49
C GLY A 107 -10.26 -11.10 12.62
N ASP A 108 -10.41 -11.61 13.84
CA ASP A 108 -9.79 -11.07 15.05
C ASP A 108 -8.25 -10.97 14.99
N LYS A 109 -7.62 -11.75 14.10
CA LYS A 109 -6.17 -11.80 13.91
C LYS A 109 -5.65 -10.93 12.77
N ALA A 110 -6.53 -10.20 12.07
CA ALA A 110 -6.16 -9.47 10.86
C ALA A 110 -4.99 -8.50 11.06
N PHE A 111 -4.89 -7.87 12.24
CA PHE A 111 -3.77 -6.99 12.57
C PHE A 111 -2.43 -7.74 12.67
N GLU A 112 -2.39 -8.85 13.42
CA GLU A 112 -1.17 -9.67 13.55
C GLU A 112 -0.79 -10.32 12.21
N GLU A 113 -1.78 -10.72 11.42
CA GLU A 113 -1.56 -11.22 10.05
C GLU A 113 -0.97 -10.14 9.14
N ALA A 114 -1.33 -8.87 9.32
CA ALA A 114 -0.72 -7.75 8.60
C ALA A 114 0.75 -7.58 8.96
N LEU A 115 1.09 -7.63 10.25
CA LEU A 115 2.49 -7.55 10.70
C LEU A 115 3.30 -8.74 10.17
N ALA A 116 2.73 -9.95 10.21
CA ALA A 116 3.36 -11.14 9.64
C ALA A 116 3.55 -11.04 8.12
N ALA A 117 2.60 -10.43 7.39
CA ALA A 117 2.73 -10.21 5.96
C ALA A 117 3.86 -9.21 5.63
N LEU A 118 4.00 -8.14 6.41
CA LEU A 118 5.11 -7.17 6.28
C LEU A 118 6.46 -7.80 6.63
N ASP A 119 6.53 -8.62 7.68
CA ASP A 119 7.76 -9.36 8.03
C ASP A 119 8.14 -10.34 6.91
N LYS A 120 7.15 -11.08 6.38
CA LYS A 120 7.35 -11.93 5.21
C LYS A 120 7.85 -11.11 4.02
N ALA A 121 7.32 -9.90 3.80
CA ALA A 121 7.75 -8.99 2.74
C ALA A 121 9.26 -8.69 2.80
N LEU A 122 9.79 -8.48 4.01
CA LEU A 122 11.23 -8.25 4.26
C LEU A 122 12.10 -9.46 3.88
N SER A 123 11.56 -10.68 3.82
CA SER A 123 12.34 -11.85 3.36
C SER A 123 12.71 -11.77 1.86
N TRP A 124 11.94 -11.03 1.05
CA TRP A 124 12.25 -10.82 -0.37
C TRP A 124 13.06 -9.55 -0.63
N TRP A 125 12.78 -8.47 0.11
CA TRP A 125 13.40 -7.16 -0.14
C TRP A 125 14.54 -6.83 0.82
N GLY A 126 14.79 -7.72 1.79
CA GLY A 126 15.72 -7.49 2.86
C GLY A 126 15.25 -6.35 3.75
N ASP A 127 16.21 -5.52 4.14
CA ASP A 127 15.98 -4.35 4.98
C ASP A 127 15.39 -3.22 4.12
N ASP A 128 14.08 -3.19 3.92
CA ASP A 128 13.39 -2.16 3.13
C ASP A 128 12.79 -1.06 4.02
N PHE A 129 13.14 0.18 3.73
CA PHE A 129 12.68 1.35 4.49
C PHE A 129 11.15 1.50 4.50
N GLN A 130 10.48 1.29 3.37
CA GLN A 130 9.03 1.54 3.27
C GLN A 130 8.24 0.49 4.04
N ILE A 131 8.63 -0.78 3.93
CA ILE A 131 7.99 -1.87 4.69
C ILE A 131 8.15 -1.64 6.20
N ARG A 132 9.35 -1.26 6.66
CA ARG A 132 9.54 -0.92 8.09
C ARG A 132 8.77 0.31 8.53
N ARG A 133 8.73 1.36 7.69
CA ARG A 133 7.97 2.58 7.97
C ARG A 133 6.48 2.26 8.17
N VAL A 134 5.88 1.48 7.27
CA VAL A 134 4.49 1.04 7.38
C VAL A 134 4.28 0.21 8.64
N THR A 135 5.19 -0.72 8.96
CA THR A 135 5.13 -1.53 10.19
C THR A 135 5.10 -0.64 11.44
N ALA A 136 6.01 0.34 11.54
CA ALA A 136 6.06 1.27 12.67
C ALA A 136 4.78 2.11 12.78
N GLN A 137 4.24 2.59 11.65
CA GLN A 137 2.98 3.35 11.62
C GLN A 137 1.79 2.51 12.09
N LEU A 138 1.68 1.26 11.64
CA LEU A 138 0.64 0.33 12.09
C LEU A 138 0.72 0.06 13.60
N LEU A 139 1.93 -0.18 14.12
CA LEU A 139 2.15 -0.41 15.54
C LEU A 139 1.77 0.82 16.39
N MET A 140 2.15 2.02 15.96
CA MET A 140 1.73 3.27 16.63
C MET A 140 0.22 3.45 16.63
N ALA A 141 -0.44 3.24 15.47
CA ALA A 141 -1.89 3.39 15.37
C ALA A 141 -2.64 2.41 16.30
N ALA A 142 -2.04 1.26 16.61
CA ALA A 142 -2.54 0.28 17.55
C ALA A 142 -2.12 0.54 19.02
N GLY A 143 -1.39 1.63 19.32
CA GLY A 143 -0.86 1.94 20.66
C GLY A 143 0.26 1.01 21.13
N ARG A 144 0.90 0.25 20.21
CA ARG A 144 2.04 -0.63 20.49
C ARG A 144 3.35 0.16 20.39
N ASP A 145 3.44 1.26 21.15
CA ASP A 145 4.49 2.28 21.01
C ASP A 145 5.90 1.72 21.20
N ALA A 146 6.10 0.83 22.18
CA ALA A 146 7.40 0.22 22.45
C ALA A 146 7.94 -0.56 21.23
N GLU A 147 7.05 -1.27 20.52
CA GLU A 147 7.41 -2.04 19.33
C GLU A 147 7.62 -1.13 18.12
N ALA A 148 6.80 -0.10 17.97
CA ALA A 148 7.02 0.91 16.94
C ALA A 148 8.38 1.58 17.10
N GLN A 149 8.78 1.93 18.33
CA GLN A 149 10.09 2.51 18.62
C GLN A 149 11.24 1.54 18.34
N ALA A 150 11.05 0.24 18.58
CA ALA A 150 12.04 -0.76 18.21
C ALA A 150 12.24 -0.82 16.68
N VAL A 151 11.16 -0.78 15.90
CA VAL A 151 11.25 -0.70 14.43
C VAL A 151 11.90 0.61 13.98
N MET A 152 11.59 1.73 14.65
CA MET A 152 12.21 3.02 14.36
C MET A 152 13.73 3.00 14.61
N ALA A 153 14.18 2.34 15.69
CA ALA A 153 15.60 2.16 15.95
C ALA A 153 16.30 1.39 14.81
N GLN A 154 15.68 0.33 14.30
CA GLN A 154 16.19 -0.42 13.14
C GLN A 154 16.26 0.46 11.88
N ILE A 155 15.23 1.28 11.62
CA ILE A 155 15.26 2.25 10.52
C ILE A 155 16.44 3.21 10.67
N MET A 156 16.67 3.75 11.88
CA MET A 156 17.74 4.70 12.11
C MET A 156 19.14 4.09 12.05
N GLU A 157 19.29 2.82 12.42
CA GLU A 157 20.55 2.10 12.27
C GLU A 157 20.99 2.04 10.81
N ARG A 158 20.04 1.80 9.89
CA ARG A 158 20.34 1.64 8.46
C ARG A 158 20.28 2.93 7.64
N TYR A 159 19.36 3.81 7.99
CA TYR A 159 18.96 4.97 7.16
C TYR A 159 19.13 6.30 7.88
N SER A 160 20.05 6.40 8.83
CA SER A 160 20.27 7.63 9.60
C SER A 160 20.58 8.86 8.74
N ASP A 161 21.18 8.70 7.56
CA ASP A 161 21.49 9.78 6.64
C ASP A 161 20.34 10.12 5.66
N TRP A 162 19.29 9.29 5.60
CA TRP A 162 18.17 9.51 4.69
C TRP A 162 17.21 10.59 5.22
N PRO A 163 16.94 11.66 4.45
CA PRO A 163 16.00 12.71 4.87
C PRO A 163 14.60 12.17 5.21
N ALA A 164 14.14 11.15 4.50
CA ALA A 164 12.86 10.51 4.77
C ALA A 164 12.81 9.83 6.15
N ALA A 165 13.86 9.11 6.54
CA ALA A 165 13.96 8.47 7.85
C ALA A 165 14.04 9.52 8.97
N GLN A 166 14.80 10.59 8.77
CA GLN A 166 14.89 11.71 9.71
C GLN A 166 13.55 12.42 9.93
N ASN A 167 12.80 12.67 8.85
CA ASN A 167 11.46 13.25 8.95
C ASN A 167 10.48 12.31 9.64
N PHE A 168 10.57 11.01 9.35
CA PHE A 168 9.74 10.00 10.00
C PHE A 168 10.02 9.92 11.51
N LYS A 169 11.30 9.94 11.93
CA LYS A 169 11.68 10.00 13.35
C LYS A 169 11.00 11.16 14.08
N LYS A 170 11.06 12.36 13.49
CA LYS A 170 10.46 13.57 14.06
C LYS A 170 8.93 13.49 14.17
N LEU A 171 8.27 12.69 13.33
CA LEU A 171 6.84 12.43 13.44
C LEU A 171 6.54 11.47 14.59
N MET A 172 7.42 10.51 14.84
CA MET A 172 7.28 9.51 15.93
C MET A 172 7.65 10.04 17.32
N ASP A 173 8.47 11.10 17.41
CA ASP A 173 8.88 11.70 18.68
C ASP A 173 7.86 12.74 19.23
N LYS A 174 6.75 13.01 18.51
CA LYS A 174 5.72 13.98 18.90
C LYS A 174 4.60 13.34 19.71
#